data_AF-A0A4Q3UG84-F1
#
_entry.id   AF-A0A4Q3UG84-F1
#
_cell.length_a   1.000
_cell.length_b   1.000
_cell.length_c   1.000
_cell.angle_alpha   90.00
_cell.angle_beta   90.00
_cell.angle_gamma   90.00
#
_symmetry.space_group_name_H-M   'P 1'
#
loop_
_entity.id
_entity.type
_entity.pdbx_description
1 polymer ?
#
loop_
_entity_poly.entity_id
_entity_poly.type
_entity_poly.pdbx_seq_one_letter_code
_entity_poly.pdbx_strand_id
1 'polypeptide(L)'
;MSGPEPAIVVRDLRKTFLLRNAAIGSLKTLLVWWKRRDERRLEVLRGVSFEVAKGECVAIVGRNGAGKSTLLSLLARIYKPSGGVAQINGRVAPLLELGAGFHPDLS
;
A
#
# COMPACT_ATOMS: atom_id res chain seq x y z
N MET A 1 -2.33 32.78 13.19
CA MET A 1 -2.54 32.60 11.74
C MET A 1 -2.41 31.11 11.46
N SER A 2 -3.52 30.39 11.30
CA SER A 2 -3.48 28.95 11.00
C SER A 2 -3.16 28.79 9.52
N GLY A 3 -2.13 27.99 9.20
CA GLY A 3 -1.80 27.67 7.81
C GLY A 3 -2.96 26.97 7.09
N PRO A 4 -2.90 26.83 5.75
CA PRO A 4 -3.93 26.12 5.01
C PRO A 4 -4.09 24.70 5.57
N GLU A 5 -5.34 24.30 5.85
CA GLU A 5 -5.61 22.95 6.37
C GLU A 5 -5.08 21.88 5.42
N PRO A 6 -4.33 20.88 5.92
CA PRO A 6 -3.81 19.82 5.07
C PRO A 6 -4.95 18.98 4.48
N ALA A 7 -4.83 18.66 3.19
CA ALA A 7 -5.73 17.74 2.51
C ALA A 7 -5.40 16.28 2.84
N ILE A 8 -4.12 15.97 3.05
CA ILE A 8 -3.62 14.64 3.38
C ILE A 8 -2.63 14.77 4.54
N VAL A 9 -2.79 13.93 5.56
CA VAL A 9 -1.87 13.82 6.69
C VAL A 9 -1.50 12.36 6.87
N VAL A 10 -0.22 12.05 6.75
CA VAL A 10 0.33 10.70 6.91
C VAL A 10 1.29 10.72 8.09
N ARG A 11 1.07 9.82 9.07
CA ARG A 11 1.91 9.70 10.26
C ARG A 11 2.34 8.25 10.46
N ASP A 12 3.66 8.03 10.45
CA ASP A 12 4.32 6.75 10.72
C ASP A 12 3.71 5.57 9.94
N LEU A 13 3.35 5.81 8.67
CA LEU A 13 2.63 4.84 7.87
C LEU A 13 3.54 3.65 7.52
N ARG A 14 3.12 2.47 7.93
CA ARG A 14 3.86 1.21 7.74
C ARG A 14 3.04 0.22 6.94
N LYS A 15 3.73 -0.61 6.15
CA LYS A 15 3.10 -1.70 5.42
C LYS A 15 4.04 -2.89 5.33
N THR A 16 3.54 -4.02 5.85
CA THR A 16 4.19 -5.32 5.76
C THR A 16 3.28 -6.29 5.03
N PHE A 17 3.83 -7.03 4.07
CA PHE A 17 3.15 -8.13 3.40
C PHE A 17 3.68 -9.47 3.93
N LEU A 18 2.78 -10.44 4.05
CA LEU A 18 3.13 -11.82 4.37
C LEU A 18 3.32 -12.57 3.05
N LEU A 19 4.56 -12.95 2.75
CA LEU A 19 4.88 -13.78 1.61
C LEU A 19 4.73 -15.24 2.04
N ARG A 20 3.58 -15.82 1.70
CA ARG A 20 3.33 -17.24 1.91
C ARG A 20 3.81 -17.97 0.66
N ASN A 21 4.87 -18.78 0.80
CA ASN A 21 5.24 -19.71 -0.25
C ASN A 21 4.12 -20.75 -0.36
N ALA A 22 3.30 -20.63 -1.42
CA ALA A 22 2.38 -21.67 -1.81
C ALA A 22 3.20 -22.80 -2.44
N ALA A 23 3.79 -23.67 -1.61
CA ALA A 23 4.35 -24.92 -2.06
C ALA A 23 3.19 -25.85 -2.45
N ILE A 24 2.74 -25.74 -3.70
CA ILE A 24 1.87 -26.73 -4.33
C ILE A 24 2.77 -27.89 -4.74
N GLY A 25 2.68 -29.03 -4.06
CA GLY A 25 3.29 -30.27 -4.58
C GLY A 25 3.60 -31.35 -3.56
N SER A 26 2.79 -32.43 -3.60
CA SER A 26 3.08 -33.79 -3.14
C SER A 26 3.20 -34.06 -1.63
N LEU A 27 2.86 -35.29 -1.20
CA LEU A 27 2.84 -35.74 0.21
C LEU A 27 4.16 -35.49 0.97
N LYS A 28 5.29 -35.38 0.26
CA LYS A 28 6.58 -35.00 0.85
C LYS A 28 6.56 -33.59 1.45
N THR A 29 5.75 -32.68 0.92
CA THR A 29 5.57 -31.32 1.44
C THR A 29 4.84 -31.32 2.79
N LEU A 30 3.91 -32.26 3.04
CA LEU A 30 3.24 -32.40 4.35
C LEU A 30 4.23 -32.75 5.48
N LEU A 31 5.22 -33.61 5.20
CA LEU A 31 6.23 -34.02 6.18
C LEU A 31 7.22 -32.88 6.50
N VAL A 32 7.57 -32.05 5.51
CA VAL A 32 8.39 -30.84 5.70
C VAL A 32 7.60 -29.72 6.41
N TRP A 33 6.27 -29.68 6.23
CA TRP A 33 5.37 -28.69 6.82
C TRP A 33 5.33 -28.72 8.36
N TRP A 34 5.53 -29.88 8.98
CA TRP A 34 5.65 -29.98 10.45
C TRP A 34 6.92 -29.30 10.98
N LYS A 35 7.93 -29.11 10.13
CA LYS A 35 9.26 -28.63 10.55
C LYS A 35 9.57 -27.18 10.15
N ARG A 36 8.84 -26.57 9.20
CA ARG A 36 9.09 -25.18 8.75
C ARG A 36 7.82 -24.46 8.27
N ARG A 37 7.13 -23.77 9.18
CA ARG A 37 6.22 -22.66 8.83
C ARG A 37 7.02 -21.37 8.76
N ASP A 38 7.73 -21.16 7.65
CA ASP A 38 8.50 -19.92 7.45
C ASP A 38 7.62 -18.89 6.73
N GLU A 39 6.79 -18.18 7.49
CA GLU A 39 6.06 -17.01 6.99
C GLU A 39 7.04 -15.84 6.83
N ARG A 40 7.44 -15.55 5.59
CA ARG A 40 8.35 -14.41 5.34
C ARG A 40 7.57 -13.10 5.38
N ARG A 41 7.99 -12.20 6.27
CA ARG A 41 7.46 -10.83 6.34
C ARG A 41 8.30 -9.91 5.47
N LEU A 42 7.67 -9.23 4.52
CA LEU A 42 8.30 -8.20 3.69
C LEU A 42 7.77 -6.83 4.11
N GLU A 43 8.62 -6.02 4.75
CA GLU A 43 8.31 -4.65 5.10
C GLU A 43 8.58 -3.71 3.92
N VAL A 44 7.51 -3.17 3.33
CA VAL A 44 7.56 -2.32 2.12
C VAL A 44 7.59 -0.84 2.47
N LEU A 45 6.83 -0.40 3.48
CA LEU A 45 6.89 0.97 4.00
C LEU A 45 7.28 0.95 5.47
N ARG A 46 8.27 1.78 5.83
CA ARG A 46 8.96 1.78 7.13
C ARG A 46 8.76 3.09 7.88
N GLY A 47 7.51 3.49 8.13
CA GLY A 47 7.19 4.65 8.94
C GLY A 47 7.24 5.97 8.17
N VAL A 48 6.55 6.03 7.02
CA VAL A 48 6.48 7.22 6.18
C VAL A 48 5.60 8.29 6.84
N SER A 49 6.07 9.53 6.90
CA SER A 49 5.29 10.67 7.44
C SER A 49 5.44 11.89 6.54
N PHE A 50 4.32 12.50 6.17
CA PHE A 50 4.27 13.75 5.40
C PHE A 50 2.86 14.36 5.47
N GLU A 51 2.75 15.62 5.10
CA GLU A 51 1.48 16.33 4.95
C GLU A 51 1.42 16.94 3.56
N VAL A 52 0.21 17.04 2.99
CA VAL A 52 -0.03 17.69 1.69
C VAL A 52 -1.12 18.73 1.89
N ALA A 53 -0.82 19.98 1.58
CA ALA A 53 -1.76 21.09 1.67
C ALA A 53 -2.80 21.06 0.54
N LYS A 54 -3.95 21.71 0.75
CA LYS A 54 -4.94 21.91 -0.33
C LYS A 54 -4.29 22.72 -1.47
N GLY A 55 -4.42 22.22 -2.70
CA GLY A 55 -3.84 22.84 -3.90
C GLY A 55 -2.35 22.52 -4.14
N GLU A 56 -1.71 21.77 -3.24
CA GLU A 56 -0.32 21.34 -3.42
C GLU A 56 -0.21 20.16 -4.40
N CYS A 57 0.81 20.21 -5.26
CA CYS A 57 1.17 19.10 -6.15
C CYS A 57 2.45 18.45 -5.64
N VAL A 58 2.38 17.16 -5.32
CA VAL A 58 3.50 16.38 -4.75
C VAL A 58 3.85 15.21 -5.67
N ALA A 59 5.13 15.09 -6.00
CA ALA A 59 5.67 13.97 -6.76
C ALA A 59 6.38 12.97 -5.84
N ILE A 60 6.02 11.69 -5.94
CA ILE A 60 6.69 10.59 -5.23
C ILE A 60 7.70 9.94 -6.18
N VAL A 61 8.99 10.10 -5.91
CA VAL A 61 10.10 9.58 -6.73
C VAL A 61 10.93 8.56 -5.97
N GLY A 62 11.58 7.64 -6.70
CA GLY A 62 12.41 6.58 -6.11
C GLY A 62 12.58 5.38 -7.02
N ARG A 63 13.49 4.46 -6.68
CA ARG A 63 13.80 3.26 -7.47
C ARG A 63 12.60 2.30 -7.58
N ASN A 64 12.67 1.36 -8.53
CA ASN A 64 11.70 0.26 -8.59
C ASN A 64 11.78 -0.58 -7.31
N GLY A 65 10.61 -1.00 -6.80
CA GLY A 65 10.52 -1.72 -5.52
C GLY A 65 10.58 -0.84 -4.26
N ALA A 66 10.75 0.48 -4.37
CA ALA A 66 10.81 1.39 -3.21
C ALA A 66 9.47 1.59 -2.46
N GLY A 67 8.38 0.93 -2.89
CA GLY A 67 7.08 1.02 -2.22
C GLY A 67 6.17 2.17 -2.68
N LYS A 68 6.52 2.90 -3.75
CA LYS A 68 5.71 4.03 -4.27
C LYS A 68 4.26 3.65 -4.58
N SER A 69 4.06 2.60 -5.40
CA SER A 69 2.72 2.12 -5.73
C SER A 69 1.99 1.62 -4.48
N THR A 70 2.69 0.97 -3.55
CA THR A 70 2.10 0.55 -2.26
C THR A 70 1.63 1.74 -1.43
N LEU A 71 2.41 2.83 -1.35
CA LEU A 71 2.01 4.07 -0.69
C LEU A 71 0.75 4.65 -1.33
N LEU A 72 0.72 4.74 -2.67
CA LEU A 72 -0.47 5.22 -3.39
C LEU A 72 -1.68 4.32 -3.15
N SER A 73 -1.53 2.99 -3.14
CA SER A 73 -2.62 2.05 -2.85
C SER A 73 -3.14 2.19 -1.40
N LEU A 74 -2.29 2.54 -0.44
CA LEU A 74 -2.74 2.82 0.94
C LEU A 74 -3.54 4.13 1.00
N LEU A 75 -3.08 5.19 0.33
CA LEU A 75 -3.82 6.46 0.25
C LEU A 75 -5.16 6.29 -0.47
N ALA A 76 -5.20 5.47 -1.52
CA ALA A 76 -6.41 5.09 -2.22
C ALA A 76 -7.31 4.10 -1.43
N ARG A 77 -6.90 3.70 -0.23
CA ARG A 77 -7.60 2.75 0.66
C ARG A 77 -7.82 1.36 0.04
N ILE A 78 -7.03 0.99 -0.97
CA ILE A 78 -7.01 -0.35 -1.57
C ILE A 78 -6.40 -1.35 -0.58
N TYR A 79 -5.32 -0.94 0.08
CA TYR A 79 -4.73 -1.72 1.18
C TYR A 79 -4.97 -1.05 2.53
N LYS A 80 -5.06 -1.88 3.57
CA LYS A 80 -4.96 -1.41 4.96
C LYS A 80 -3.49 -1.28 5.37
N PRO A 81 -3.11 -0.22 6.11
CA PRO A 81 -1.78 -0.11 6.68
C PRO A 81 -1.55 -1.20 7.73
N SER A 82 -0.29 -1.58 7.91
CA SER A 82 0.14 -2.48 8.99
C SER A 82 0.44 -1.72 10.29
N GLY A 83 0.54 -0.40 10.23
CA GLY A 83 0.74 0.51 11.35
C GLY A 83 0.70 1.98 10.88
N GLY A 84 0.59 2.90 11.84
CA GLY A 84 0.43 4.32 11.56
C GLY A 84 -0.95 4.69 10.99
N VAL A 85 -1.06 5.89 10.45
CA VAL A 85 -2.33 6.44 9.96
C VAL A 85 -2.16 7.32 8.73
N ALA A 86 -3.14 7.26 7.82
CA ALA A 86 -3.31 8.20 6.73
C ALA A 86 -4.71 8.81 6.81
N GLN A 87 -4.78 10.10 7.11
CA GLN A 87 -6.01 10.89 7.15
C GLN A 87 -6.13 11.69 5.86
N ILE A 88 -7.31 11.66 5.25
CA ILE A 88 -7.57 12.33 3.98
C ILE A 88 -8.87 13.10 4.09
N ASN A 89 -8.79 14.40 3.90
CA ASN A 89 -9.89 15.35 3.98
C ASN A 89 -10.51 15.52 2.59
N GLY A 90 -11.31 14.52 2.17
CA GLY A 90 -11.96 14.50 0.86
C GLY A 90 -12.05 13.09 0.28
N ARG A 91 -12.19 13.01 -1.05
CA ARG A 91 -12.20 11.75 -1.82
C ARG A 91 -10.88 11.58 -2.56
N VAL A 92 -10.41 10.35 -2.67
CA VAL A 92 -9.25 9.97 -3.50
C VAL A 92 -9.76 9.24 -4.72
N ALA A 93 -9.32 9.66 -5.91
CA ALA A 93 -9.60 9.00 -7.18
C ALA A 93 -8.28 8.47 -7.78
N PRO A 94 -7.94 7.18 -7.63
CA PRO A 94 -6.74 6.61 -8.21
C PRO A 94 -6.90 6.45 -9.72
N LEU A 95 -6.27 7.34 -10.50
CA LEU A 95 -6.33 7.30 -11.97
C LEU A 95 -5.75 6.00 -12.57
N LEU A 96 -4.71 5.45 -11.94
CA LEU A 96 -3.98 4.27 -12.44
C LEU A 96 -4.81 2.97 -12.42
N GLU A 97 -5.86 2.86 -11.61
CA GLU A 97 -6.69 1.65 -11.52
C GLU A 97 -8.01 1.75 -12.28
N LEU A 98 -8.33 2.91 -12.86
CA LEU A 98 -9.57 3.07 -13.63
C LEU A 98 -9.62 2.12 -14.83
N GLY A 99 -8.47 1.78 -15.44
CA GLY A 99 -8.40 0.85 -16.57
C GLY A 99 -8.81 -0.60 -16.28
N ALA A 100 -8.81 -1.05 -15.01
CA ALA A 100 -9.18 -2.42 -14.66
C ALA A 100 -10.69 -2.59 -14.35
N GLY A 101 -11.43 -1.48 -14.22
CA GLY A 101 -12.85 -1.46 -13.86
C GLY A 101 -13.79 -1.02 -14.99
N PHE A 102 -13.26 -0.58 -16.14
CA PHE A 102 -14.08 -0.27 -17.31
C PHE A 102 -14.44 -1.56 -18.05
N HIS A 103 -15.73 -1.89 -18.09
CA HIS A 103 -16.26 -2.84 -19.08
C HIS A 103 -16.19 -2.15 -20.45
N PRO A 104 -15.62 -2.76 -21.49
CA PRO A 104 -15.53 -2.16 -22.82
C PRO A 104 -16.90 -1.89 -23.48
N ASP A 105 -17.98 -2.47 -22.93
CA ASP A 105 -19.35 -2.37 -23.48
C ASP A 105 -20.20 -1.22 -22.90
N LEU A 106 -19.63 -0.33 -22.07
CA LEU A 106 -20.32 0.85 -21.52
C LEU A 106 -19.86 2.17 -22.16
N SER A 107 -19.37 2.11 -23.41
CA SER A 107 -19.07 3.29 -24.24
C SER A 107 -20.20 3.56 -25.24
#